data_AF-A0A7S0YWS4-F1
#
_entry.id   AF-A0A7S0YWS4-F1
#
_cell.length_a   1.000
_cell.length_b   1.000
_cell.length_c   1.000
_cell.angle_alpha   90.00
_cell.angle_beta   90.00
_cell.angle_gamma   90.00
#
_symmetry.space_group_name_H-M   'P 1'
#
loop_
_entity.id
_entity.type
_entity.pdbx_description
1 polymer ?
#
loop_
_entity_poly.entity_id
_entity_poly.type
_entity_poly.pdbx_seq_one_letter_code
_entity_poly.pdbx_strand_id
1 'polypeptide(L)'
;HRESRTCPNCSKEEEVEFVVEHVLDGSRPPPQCMALLVQWQSGAVSSEDISLLLSFLPLTFDLSLVVANVDPGTNYRLRCMICLYGKHFITIAFNPRVFQWVQFDDAKVTPLGGWDQVVEKLRIGRWQPEVCFYESVSPGP
;
A
#
# COMPACT_ATOMS: atom_id res chain seq x y z
N HIS A 1 1.00 13.11 16.57
CA HIS A 1 0.96 12.24 17.78
C HIS A 1 1.56 13.04 18.93
N ARG A 2 0.95 13.05 20.13
CA ARG A 2 1.49 13.76 21.30
C ARG A 2 1.98 12.75 22.32
N GLU A 3 3.23 12.87 22.75
CA GLU A 3 3.82 12.06 23.81
C GLU A 3 4.59 12.96 24.78
N SER A 4 4.52 12.64 26.07
CA SER A 4 5.43 13.22 27.05
C SER A 4 6.82 12.62 26.83
N ARG A 5 7.83 13.48 26.64
CA ARG A 5 9.22 13.05 26.60
C ARG A 5 10.10 13.94 27.45
N THR A 6 11.11 13.33 28.03
CA THR A 6 12.16 14.03 28.75
C THR A 6 13.20 14.56 27.76
N CYS A 7 13.41 15.87 27.73
CA CYS A 7 14.44 16.47 26.91
C CYS A 7 15.84 15.97 27.36
N PRO A 8 16.66 15.38 26.47
CA PRO A 8 17.96 14.83 26.85
C PRO A 8 18.97 15.90 27.28
N ASN A 9 18.72 17.17 26.96
CA ASN A 9 19.62 18.28 27.30
C ASN A 9 19.30 18.92 28.66
N CYS A 10 18.02 19.04 29.04
CA CYS A 10 17.62 19.73 30.27
C CYS A 10 16.82 18.88 31.25
N SER A 11 16.55 17.61 30.92
CA SER A 11 15.82 16.63 31.74
C SER A 11 14.40 17.03 32.13
N LYS A 12 13.81 18.04 31.47
CA LYS A 12 12.42 18.42 31.68
C LYS A 12 11.50 17.56 30.83
N GLU A 13 10.38 17.15 31.42
CA GLU A 13 9.29 16.54 30.67
C GLU A 13 8.45 17.63 30.01
N GLU A 14 8.23 17.48 28.71
CA GLU A 14 7.39 18.37 27.93
C GLU A 14 6.45 17.52 27.06
N GLU A 15 5.22 18.02 26.87
CA GLU A 15 4.35 17.48 25.82
C GLU A 15 4.85 17.99 24.47
N VAL A 16 5.35 17.08 23.65
CA VAL A 16 5.84 17.40 22.32
C VAL A 16 4.87 16.87 21.28
N GLU A 17 4.51 17.72 20.33
CA GLU A 17 3.77 17.31 19.14
C GLU A 17 4.76 16.84 18.07
N PHE A 18 4.66 15.56 17.72
CA PHE A 18 5.50 14.97 16.69
C PHE A 18 4.81 15.05 15.34
N VAL A 19 5.46 15.75 14.42
CA VAL A 19 5.22 15.66 12.98
C VAL A 19 6.26 14.70 12.43
N VAL A 20 5.79 13.61 11.83
CA VAL A 20 6.67 12.67 11.11
C VAL A 20 6.59 13.03 9.64
N GLU A 21 7.73 13.39 9.06
CA GLU A 21 7.88 13.56 7.63
C GLU A 21 8.74 12.41 7.11
N HIS A 22 8.23 11.70 6.11
CA HIS A 22 9.02 10.73 5.37
C HIS A 22 9.80 11.47 4.29
N VAL A 23 11.10 11.20 4.17
CA VAL A 23 11.99 11.91 3.24
C VAL A 23 12.82 10.89 2.46
N LEU A 24 12.85 11.01 1.13
CA LEU A 24 13.85 10.32 0.32
C LEU A 24 15.12 11.16 0.20
N ASP A 25 16.26 10.48 0.12
CA ASP A 25 17.53 11.12 -0.22
C ASP A 25 17.48 11.58 -1.69
N GLY A 26 17.40 12.90 -1.90
CA GLY A 26 17.37 13.51 -3.23
C GLY A 26 18.65 13.32 -4.05
N SER A 27 19.70 12.70 -3.49
CA SER A 27 20.89 12.31 -4.26
C SER A 27 20.64 11.13 -5.21
N ARG A 28 19.49 10.46 -5.10
CA ARG A 28 19.11 9.30 -5.90
C ARG A 28 17.70 9.46 -6.48
N PRO A 29 17.43 8.85 -7.65
CA PRO A 29 16.06 8.81 -8.16
C PRO A 29 15.15 7.99 -7.21
N PRO A 30 13.84 8.29 -7.18
CA PRO A 30 12.85 7.47 -6.49
C PRO A 30 12.91 5.99 -6.95
N PRO A 31 12.60 5.03 -6.06
CA PRO A 31 12.71 3.61 -6.38
C PRO A 31 11.68 3.19 -7.45
N GLN A 32 12.09 2.40 -8.44
CA GLN A 32 11.15 1.94 -9.48
C GLN A 32 9.96 1.16 -8.92
N CYS A 33 10.15 0.44 -7.82
CA CYS A 33 9.11 -0.30 -7.13
C CYS A 33 9.06 0.10 -5.65
N MET A 34 7.85 0.26 -5.13
CA MET A 34 7.57 0.52 -3.72
C MET A 34 6.67 -0.57 -3.16
N ALA A 35 6.98 -1.06 -1.96
CA ALA A 35 6.10 -1.94 -1.21
C ALA A 35 5.46 -1.17 -0.04
N LEU A 36 4.13 -1.10 -0.05
CA LEU A 36 3.34 -0.59 1.08
C LEU A 36 2.90 -1.79 1.93
N LEU A 37 3.34 -1.84 3.17
CA LEU A 37 2.92 -2.84 4.14
C LEU A 37 1.69 -2.33 4.89
N VAL A 38 0.61 -3.10 4.86
CA VAL A 38 -0.63 -2.81 5.56
C VAL A 38 -0.67 -3.67 6.80
N GLN A 39 -0.71 -3.04 7.97
CA GLN A 39 -0.75 -3.76 9.23
C GLN A 39 -2.18 -3.82 9.79
N TRP A 40 -2.76 -5.01 9.82
CA TRP A 40 -4.06 -5.25 10.42
C TRP A 40 -3.94 -5.44 11.92
N GLN A 41 -4.88 -4.88 12.70
CA GLN A 41 -4.92 -5.06 14.14
C GLN A 41 -5.31 -6.49 14.56
N SER A 42 -6.04 -7.20 13.69
CA SER A 42 -6.57 -8.53 13.94
C SER A 42 -6.65 -9.30 12.63
N GLY A 43 -6.47 -10.63 12.68
CA GLY A 43 -6.73 -11.51 11.54
C GLY A 43 -8.21 -11.74 11.24
N ALA A 44 -9.13 -11.26 12.10
CA ALA A 44 -10.58 -11.35 11.92
C ALA A 44 -11.15 -10.04 11.33
N VAL A 45 -10.71 -9.69 10.12
CA VAL A 45 -11.10 -8.44 9.44
C VAL A 45 -12.52 -8.54 8.87
N SER A 46 -13.33 -7.49 9.03
CA SER A 46 -14.69 -7.42 8.49
C SER A 46 -14.71 -7.04 7.00
N SER A 47 -15.83 -7.28 6.31
CA SER A 47 -15.99 -6.81 4.92
C SER A 47 -15.95 -5.28 4.83
N GLU A 48 -16.40 -4.60 5.88
CA GLU A 48 -16.44 -3.16 6.00
C GLU A 48 -15.03 -2.59 6.10
N ASP A 49 -14.16 -3.20 6.92
CA ASP A 49 -12.75 -2.80 7.05
C ASP A 49 -11.98 -2.99 5.73
N ILE A 50 -12.22 -4.10 5.02
CA ILE A 50 -11.66 -4.31 3.68
C ILE A 50 -12.11 -3.20 2.72
N SER A 51 -13.41 -2.88 2.73
CA SER A 51 -13.98 -1.85 1.86
C SER A 51 -13.41 -0.46 2.18
N LEU A 52 -13.23 -0.18 3.47
CA LEU A 52 -12.64 1.07 3.96
C LEU A 52 -11.18 1.20 3.52
N LEU A 53 -10.37 0.15 3.67
CA LEU A 53 -8.99 0.19 3.17
C LEU A 53 -8.96 0.44 1.66
N LEU A 54 -9.75 -0.31 0.90
CA LEU A 54 -9.73 -0.24 -0.57
C LEU A 54 -10.25 1.09 -1.12
N SER A 55 -11.07 1.84 -0.36
CA SER A 55 -11.49 3.19 -0.74
C SER A 55 -10.37 4.23 -0.54
N PHE A 56 -9.44 3.99 0.38
CA PHE A 56 -8.26 4.82 0.61
C PHE A 56 -7.02 4.37 -0.17
N LEU A 57 -7.00 3.15 -0.70
CA LEU A 57 -5.87 2.60 -1.45
C LEU A 57 -5.97 2.99 -2.94
N PRO A 58 -5.25 4.01 -3.41
CA PRO A 58 -5.37 4.46 -4.79
C PRO A 58 -4.73 3.46 -5.76
N LEU A 59 -5.35 3.27 -6.92
CA LEU A 59 -4.71 2.55 -8.04
C LEU A 59 -3.51 3.30 -8.60
N THR A 60 -3.51 4.62 -8.52
CA THR A 60 -2.38 5.46 -8.93
C THR A 60 -2.32 6.69 -8.03
N PHE A 61 -1.14 7.05 -7.55
CA PHE A 61 -0.93 8.24 -6.73
C PHE A 61 0.42 8.90 -7.04
N ASP A 62 0.55 10.16 -6.65
CA ASP A 62 1.81 10.90 -6.75
C ASP A 62 2.63 10.71 -5.47
N LEU A 63 3.84 10.17 -5.59
CA LEU A 63 4.72 9.89 -4.45
C LEU A 63 5.09 11.17 -3.69
N SER A 64 5.15 12.33 -4.36
CA SER A 64 5.47 13.60 -3.70
C SER A 64 4.43 14.05 -2.67
N LEU A 65 3.23 13.45 -2.67
CA LEU A 65 2.18 13.75 -1.69
C LEU A 65 2.37 13.02 -0.36
N VAL A 66 3.20 11.98 -0.34
CA VAL A 66 3.40 11.11 0.83
C VAL A 66 4.85 11.07 1.31
N VAL A 67 5.80 11.44 0.46
CA VAL A 67 7.23 11.51 0.79
C VAL A 67 7.84 12.80 0.25
N ALA A 68 8.57 13.52 1.11
CA ALA A 68 9.28 14.74 0.75
C ALA A 68 10.55 14.46 -0.09
N ASN A 69 11.07 15.52 -0.71
CA ASN A 69 12.19 15.48 -1.66
C ASN A 69 11.94 14.60 -2.90
N VAL A 70 10.68 14.56 -3.35
CA VAL A 70 10.28 13.91 -4.59
C VAL A 70 9.64 14.96 -5.49
N ASP A 71 10.03 14.97 -6.76
CA ASP A 71 9.46 15.90 -7.73
C ASP A 71 7.96 15.64 -7.93
N PRO A 72 7.11 16.69 -7.96
CA PRO A 72 5.69 16.54 -8.27
C PRO A 72 5.47 15.82 -9.62
N GLY A 73 4.45 14.97 -9.66
CA GLY A 73 4.14 14.13 -10.83
C GLY A 73 4.91 12.81 -10.88
N THR A 74 5.66 12.47 -9.82
CA THR A 74 6.29 11.14 -9.68
C THR A 74 5.22 10.10 -9.33
N ASN A 75 4.48 9.68 -10.35
CA ASN A 75 3.33 8.81 -10.21
C ASN A 75 3.73 7.34 -10.01
N TYR A 76 3.00 6.65 -9.15
CA TYR A 76 3.12 5.22 -8.87
C TYR A 76 1.78 4.54 -9.09
N ARG A 77 1.79 3.35 -9.70
CA ARG A 77 0.59 2.56 -10.00
C ARG A 77 0.64 1.21 -9.32
N LEU A 78 -0.47 0.81 -8.70
CA LEU A 78 -0.62 -0.50 -8.07
C LEU A 78 -0.51 -1.60 -9.13
N ARG A 79 0.40 -2.55 -8.92
CA ARG A 79 0.63 -3.68 -9.83
C ARG A 79 0.27 -5.01 -9.23
N CYS A 80 0.47 -5.16 -7.93
CA CYS A 80 0.31 -6.43 -7.26
C CYS A 80 -0.05 -6.20 -5.80
N MET A 81 -0.79 -7.14 -5.21
CA MET A 81 -1.01 -7.22 -3.78
C MET A 81 -0.89 -8.67 -3.33
N ILE A 82 -0.33 -8.85 -2.13
CA ILE A 82 -0.37 -10.12 -1.40
C ILE A 82 -1.50 -9.99 -0.40
N CYS A 83 -2.43 -10.94 -0.44
CA CYS A 83 -3.55 -10.96 0.49
C CYS A 83 -3.50 -12.20 1.37
N LEU A 84 -3.82 -12.02 2.65
CA LEU A 84 -4.04 -13.09 3.61
C LEU A 84 -5.54 -13.37 3.70
N TYR A 85 -5.93 -14.64 3.70
CA TYR A 85 -7.27 -15.03 4.13
C TYR A 85 -7.22 -16.29 4.97
N GLY A 86 -7.84 -16.25 6.15
CA GLY A 86 -7.70 -17.30 7.14
C GLY A 86 -6.25 -17.46 7.59
N LYS A 87 -5.52 -18.40 6.97
CA LYS A 87 -4.08 -18.66 7.21
C LYS A 87 -3.32 -18.92 5.91
N HIS A 88 -3.87 -18.50 4.78
CA HIS A 88 -3.34 -18.77 3.44
C HIS A 88 -3.08 -17.48 2.69
N PHE A 89 -1.97 -17.43 1.96
CA PHE A 89 -1.60 -16.28 1.15
C PHE A 89 -1.98 -16.50 -0.30
N ILE A 90 -2.56 -15.47 -0.90
CA ILE A 90 -2.79 -15.38 -2.34
C ILE A 90 -2.16 -14.12 -2.89
N THR A 91 -1.90 -14.13 -4.18
CA THR A 91 -1.40 -12.97 -4.91
C THR A 91 -2.45 -12.50 -5.89
N ILE A 92 -2.66 -11.19 -5.96
CA ILE A 92 -3.52 -10.57 -6.97
C ILE A 92 -2.65 -9.57 -7.74
N ALA A 93 -2.48 -9.79 -9.03
CA ALA A 93 -1.60 -8.98 -9.87
C ALA A 93 -2.30 -8.51 -11.16
N PHE A 94 -1.99 -7.30 -11.59
CA PHE A 94 -2.45 -6.74 -12.84
C PHE A 94 -1.61 -7.29 -13.99
N ASN A 95 -2.25 -7.94 -14.96
CA ASN A 95 -1.61 -8.40 -16.18
C ASN A 95 -1.76 -7.34 -17.28
N PRO A 96 -0.66 -6.66 -17.68
CA PRO A 96 -0.72 -5.60 -18.68
C PRO A 96 -0.97 -6.11 -20.11
N ARG A 97 -0.78 -7.40 -20.39
CA ARG A 97 -1.00 -7.97 -21.73
C ARG A 97 -2.48 -8.10 -22.08
N VAL A 98 -3.30 -8.37 -21.06
CA VAL A 98 -4.75 -8.57 -21.20
C VAL A 98 -5.57 -7.52 -20.43
N PHE A 99 -4.90 -6.54 -19.81
CA PHE A 99 -5.49 -5.45 -19.05
C PHE A 99 -6.48 -5.91 -17.96
N GLN A 100 -6.12 -6.98 -17.24
CA GLN A 100 -6.97 -7.57 -16.21
C GLN A 100 -6.17 -7.96 -14.98
N TRP A 101 -6.82 -7.90 -13.82
CA TRP A 101 -6.35 -8.47 -12.58
C TRP A 101 -6.52 -9.98 -12.57
N VAL A 102 -5.55 -10.67 -12.00
CA VAL A 102 -5.47 -12.12 -11.94
C VAL A 102 -5.09 -12.53 -10.52
N GLN A 103 -5.81 -13.49 -9.97
CA GLN A 103 -5.49 -14.16 -8.72
C GLN A 103 -4.58 -15.36 -9.00
N PHE A 104 -3.55 -15.51 -8.17
CA PHE A 104 -2.68 -16.67 -8.08
C PHE A 104 -2.85 -17.27 -6.68
N ASP A 105 -3.22 -18.54 -6.64
CA ASP A 105 -3.52 -19.31 -5.43
C ASP A 105 -2.91 -20.71 -5.59
N ASP A 106 -1.71 -20.88 -5.03
CA ASP A 106 -0.83 -22.03 -5.26
C ASP A 106 -0.69 -22.34 -6.78
N ALA A 107 -1.23 -23.47 -7.22
CA ALA A 107 -1.19 -23.90 -8.62
C ALA A 107 -2.32 -23.30 -9.47
N LYS A 108 -3.28 -22.60 -8.88
CA LYS A 108 -4.47 -22.08 -9.55
C LYS A 108 -4.28 -20.61 -9.94
N VAL A 109 -4.60 -20.32 -11.20
CA VAL A 109 -4.63 -18.95 -11.74
C VAL A 109 -6.05 -18.63 -12.18
N THR A 110 -6.62 -17.54 -11.64
CA THR A 110 -8.02 -17.16 -11.89
C THR A 110 -8.11 -15.69 -12.32
N PRO A 111 -8.59 -15.37 -13.52
CA PRO A 111 -8.89 -13.99 -13.90
C PRO A 111 -9.96 -13.39 -12.98
N LEU A 112 -9.70 -12.20 -12.46
CA LEU A 112 -10.65 -11.44 -11.64
C LEU A 112 -11.39 -10.36 -12.45
N GLY A 113 -10.75 -9.82 -13.49
CA GLY A 113 -11.31 -8.77 -14.33
C GLY A 113 -10.74 -7.39 -14.01
N GLY A 114 -11.59 -6.36 -13.99
CA GLY A 114 -11.21 -5.00 -13.63
C GLY A 114 -11.11 -4.81 -12.11
N TRP A 115 -10.77 -3.58 -11.70
CA TRP A 115 -10.56 -3.26 -10.29
C TRP A 115 -11.83 -3.41 -9.43
N ASP A 116 -12.99 -3.02 -9.95
CA ASP A 116 -14.26 -3.17 -9.22
C ASP A 116 -14.55 -4.64 -8.86
N GLN A 117 -14.21 -5.56 -9.76
CA GLN A 117 -14.33 -7.00 -9.50
C GLN A 117 -13.31 -7.49 -8.47
N VAL A 118 -12.10 -6.93 -8.46
CA VAL A 118 -11.11 -7.19 -7.41
C VAL A 118 -11.65 -6.74 -6.05
N VAL A 119 -12.11 -5.49 -5.95
CA VAL A 119 -12.67 -4.93 -4.71
C VAL A 119 -13.79 -5.82 -4.16
N GLU A 120 -14.72 -6.24 -5.02
CA GLU A 120 -15.83 -7.10 -4.60
C GLU A 120 -15.36 -8.49 -4.14
N LYS A 121 -14.35 -9.07 -4.81
CA LYS A 121 -13.77 -10.35 -4.42
C LYS A 121 -13.06 -10.29 -3.07
N LEU A 122 -12.26 -9.25 -2.83
CA LEU A 122 -11.61 -9.04 -1.53
C LEU A 122 -12.64 -8.85 -0.43
N ARG A 123 -13.69 -8.05 -0.69
CA ARG A 123 -14.75 -7.75 0.27
C ARG A 123 -15.53 -8.99 0.66
N ILE A 124 -16.03 -9.76 -0.31
CA ILE A 124 -16.79 -11.00 -0.05
C ILE A 124 -15.88 -12.05 0.61
N GLY A 125 -14.65 -12.20 0.10
CA GLY A 125 -13.69 -13.19 0.58
C GLY A 125 -13.05 -12.85 1.93
N ARG A 126 -13.19 -11.60 2.39
CA ARG A 126 -12.42 -11.02 3.51
C ARG A 126 -10.92 -11.26 3.35
N TRP A 127 -10.43 -11.09 2.12
CA TRP A 127 -9.02 -11.22 1.80
C TRP A 127 -8.33 -9.91 2.16
N GLN A 128 -7.36 -9.96 3.06
CA GLN A 128 -6.68 -8.83 3.68
C GLN A 128 -5.45 -8.47 2.86
N PRO A 129 -5.41 -7.34 2.14
CA PRO A 129 -4.15 -6.85 1.58
C PRO A 129 -3.11 -6.65 2.68
N GLU A 130 -1.99 -7.37 2.61
CA GLU A 130 -0.87 -7.27 3.57
C GLU A 130 0.29 -6.46 2.96
N VAL A 131 0.55 -6.67 1.67
CA VAL A 131 1.62 -5.99 0.93
C VAL A 131 1.08 -5.54 -0.41
N CYS A 132 1.18 -4.25 -0.70
CA CYS A 132 0.81 -3.66 -1.97
C CYS A 132 2.06 -3.18 -2.71
N PHE A 133 2.29 -3.70 -3.91
CA PHE A 133 3.41 -3.32 -4.76
C PHE A 133 2.96 -2.29 -5.78
N TYR A 134 3.61 -1.14 -5.73
CA TYR A 134 3.47 -0.05 -6.67
C TYR A 134 4.71 0.06 -7.54
N GLU A 135 4.50 0.40 -8.80
CA GLU A 135 5.56 0.62 -9.79
C GLU A 135 5.50 2.07 -10.26
N SER A 136 6.66 2.70 -10.46
CA SER A 136 6.75 4.03 -11.04
C SER A 136 6.14 4.05 -12.45
N VAL A 137 5.34 5.06 -12.73
CA VAL A 137 4.69 5.29 -14.04
C VAL A 137 5.59 6.12 -14.95
N SER A 138 6.87 6.33 -14.59
CA SER A 138 7.84 7.01 -15.44
C SER A 138 7.80 6.45 -16.86
N PRO A 139 8.00 7.29 -17.90
CA PRO A 139 8.14 6.78 -19.26
C PRO A 139 9.22 5.71 -19.23
N GLY A 140 8.94 4.52 -19.78
CA GLY A 140 10.00 3.55 -20.04
C GLY A 140 11.12 4.20 -20.87
N PRO A 141 12.32 3.63 -20.88
CA PRO A 141 13.44 4.13 -21.68
C PRO A 141 13.04 4.37 -23.16
#